data_AF-A0A6L9TFE4-F1
#
_entry.id   AF-A0A6L9TFE4-F1
#
_cell.length_a   1.000
_cell.length_b   1.000
_cell.length_c   1.000
_cell.angle_alpha   90.00
_cell.angle_beta   90.00
_cell.angle_gamma   90.00
#
_symmetry.space_group_name_H-M   'P 1'
#
loop_
_entity.id
_entity.type
_entity.pdbx_description
1 polymer ?
#
loop_
_entity_poly.entity_id
_entity_poly.type
_entity_poly.pdbx_seq_one_letter_code
_entity_poly.pdbx_strand_id
1 'polypeptide(L)'
;MQTLCAQGESDVNRSTRRASFSLPLFAALMAVISLFAFCVPAHAIGLSGQGTDDSELSPCEQALTLATRHTRQYQEGLPSSIRLLAASAAQHDWRNVAADCQQRFAEGTVRSALAAHTATSLASKLHIKDISKVTDSPAAQVSSGTTLSIDANAAATLSLAEDRAGFGYEILAARNDADATLYQLSNQRKTNAQILATAVKHEKDPRQKIYSIKSVVNNPATSTDPDTGLTAATTAVIEMNCAVEQLNAMAAVDAADGDDDAASSTSSANSNSSTAGSSTSDSSDGGSSADASGTDSSAVSSTATGSSAINAKERASLTTVSSLISAHILQAIDLGYPALESALLK
;
A
#
# COMPACT_ATOMS: atom_id res chain seq x y z
N MET A 1 -17.53 47.77 -0.28
CA MET A 1 -18.68 47.99 -1.19
C MET A 1 -18.36 49.17 -2.10
N GLN A 2 -18.89 49.15 -3.32
CA GLN A 2 -18.92 50.27 -4.30
C GLN A 2 -17.59 50.71 -4.96
N THR A 3 -17.35 50.08 -6.12
CA THR A 3 -16.90 50.63 -7.41
C THR A 3 -16.88 52.15 -7.62
N LEU A 4 -15.92 52.62 -8.43
CA LEU A 4 -16.22 53.48 -9.61
C LEU A 4 -15.08 53.43 -10.65
N CYS A 5 -15.46 53.43 -11.93
CA CYS A 5 -14.54 53.39 -13.07
C CYS A 5 -14.16 54.79 -13.56
N ALA A 6 -13.05 54.92 -14.28
CA ALA A 6 -12.79 56.08 -15.13
C ALA A 6 -12.26 55.61 -16.50
N GLN A 7 -12.99 55.97 -17.55
CA GLN A 7 -12.70 55.62 -18.94
C GLN A 7 -11.81 56.71 -19.56
N GLY A 8 -10.80 56.33 -20.35
CA GLY A 8 -9.91 57.23 -21.07
C GLY A 8 -9.84 56.86 -22.54
N GLU A 9 -10.73 57.43 -23.34
CA GLU A 9 -10.89 57.14 -24.77
C GLU A 9 -10.14 58.20 -25.59
N SER A 10 -9.37 57.78 -26.61
CA SER A 10 -8.68 58.69 -27.53
C SER A 10 -8.36 58.00 -28.86
N ASP A 11 -9.29 58.13 -29.81
CA ASP A 11 -9.13 57.68 -31.19
C ASP A 11 -8.01 58.43 -31.93
N VAL A 12 -7.12 57.69 -32.59
CA VAL A 12 -6.40 58.17 -33.79
C VAL A 12 -6.40 57.07 -34.86
N ASN A 13 -6.72 57.47 -36.08
CA ASN A 13 -7.29 56.62 -37.12
C ASN A 13 -6.24 56.12 -38.14
N ARG A 14 -6.30 54.82 -38.47
CA ARG A 14 -5.97 54.20 -39.78
C ARG A 14 -4.58 54.42 -40.42
N SER A 15 -3.83 53.33 -40.52
CA SER A 15 -3.13 52.99 -41.77
C SER A 15 -3.10 51.48 -42.02
N THR A 16 -4.01 51.00 -42.87
CA THR A 16 -4.02 49.61 -43.34
C THR A 16 -2.98 49.41 -44.44
N ARG A 17 -1.88 48.70 -44.16
CA ARG A 17 -0.99 48.16 -45.20
C ARG A 17 -1.23 46.67 -45.38
N ARG A 18 -1.87 46.31 -46.50
CA ARG A 18 -1.94 44.92 -46.98
C ARG A 18 -0.52 44.49 -47.40
N ALA A 19 0.03 43.48 -46.74
CA ALA A 19 1.23 42.79 -47.19
C ALA A 19 0.81 41.49 -47.90
N SER A 20 0.79 41.53 -49.23
CA SER A 20 0.51 40.36 -50.06
C SER A 20 1.73 39.44 -50.08
N PHE A 21 1.67 38.30 -49.38
CA PHE A 21 2.69 37.25 -49.50
C PHE A 21 2.13 36.03 -50.25
N SER A 22 2.96 35.50 -51.15
CA SER A 22 2.56 34.59 -52.22
C SER A 22 2.40 33.13 -51.74
N LEU A 23 1.20 32.58 -51.96
CA LEU A 23 0.95 31.14 -51.89
C LEU A 23 1.57 30.47 -53.13
N PRO A 24 2.77 29.89 -53.01
CA PRO A 24 2.87 28.45 -53.33
C PRO A 24 3.84 27.65 -52.44
N LEU A 25 4.55 28.28 -51.49
CA LEU A 25 5.63 27.60 -50.74
C LEU A 25 5.13 26.76 -49.55
N PHE A 26 4.01 27.13 -48.93
CA PHE A 26 3.49 26.46 -47.73
C PHE A 26 2.85 25.08 -47.98
N ALA A 27 2.41 24.81 -49.21
CA ALA A 27 1.81 23.52 -49.57
C ALA A 27 2.84 22.37 -49.63
N ALA A 28 4.09 22.67 -49.99
CA ALA A 28 5.16 21.67 -50.09
C ALA A 28 5.67 21.20 -48.73
N LEU A 29 5.71 22.08 -47.71
CA LEU A 29 6.23 21.73 -46.38
C LEU A 29 5.28 20.77 -45.62
N MET A 30 3.96 20.97 -45.76
CA MET A 30 2.96 20.12 -45.10
C MET A 30 2.83 18.73 -45.73
N ALA A 31 3.26 18.56 -46.99
CA ALA A 31 3.23 17.26 -47.68
C ALA A 31 4.41 16.33 -47.29
N VAL A 32 5.49 16.87 -46.71
CA VAL A 32 6.64 16.07 -46.24
C VAL A 32 6.40 15.55 -44.81
N ILE A 33 5.65 16.29 -44.00
CA ILE A 33 5.33 15.93 -42.61
C ILE A 33 4.29 14.79 -42.55
N SER A 34 3.37 14.71 -43.52
CA SER A 34 2.33 13.66 -43.57
C SER A 34 2.84 12.27 -44.01
N LEU A 35 4.06 12.16 -44.55
CA LEU A 35 4.66 10.89 -44.98
C LEU A 35 5.47 10.17 -43.89
N PHE A 36 5.67 10.78 -42.72
CA PHE A 36 6.26 10.14 -41.53
C PHE A 36 5.22 9.69 -40.48
N ALA A 37 3.92 9.83 -40.78
CA ALA A 37 2.83 9.60 -39.82
C ALA A 37 2.21 8.18 -39.85
N PHE A 38 2.85 7.19 -40.51
CA PHE A 38 2.35 5.81 -40.62
C PHE A 38 3.43 4.73 -40.47
N CYS A 39 4.25 4.81 -39.40
CA CYS A 39 4.77 3.61 -38.72
C CYS A 39 5.34 3.98 -37.34
N VAL A 40 4.48 4.05 -36.32
CA VAL A 40 4.92 4.05 -34.92
C VAL A 40 4.49 2.72 -34.30
N PRO A 41 5.36 1.70 -34.24
CA PRO A 41 5.12 0.59 -33.34
C PRO A 41 5.18 1.10 -31.90
N ALA A 42 4.13 0.83 -31.14
CA ALA A 42 4.09 1.17 -29.73
C ALA A 42 5.06 0.28 -28.93
N HIS A 43 5.79 0.89 -27.99
CA HIS A 43 6.53 0.24 -26.90
C HIS A 43 7.50 -0.91 -27.26
N ALA A 44 8.74 -0.56 -27.57
CA ALA A 44 9.91 -1.27 -27.03
C ALA A 44 11.21 -0.45 -27.23
N ILE A 45 11.65 0.29 -26.21
CA ILE A 45 13.09 0.53 -26.05
C ILE A 45 13.66 -0.73 -25.38
N GLY A 46 13.73 -1.80 -26.17
CA GLY A 46 14.37 -3.04 -25.74
C GLY A 46 15.87 -2.84 -25.71
N LEU A 47 16.46 -2.85 -24.51
CA LEU A 47 17.86 -3.21 -24.36
C LEU A 47 18.02 -4.65 -24.87
N SER A 48 18.62 -4.82 -26.04
CA SER A 48 18.80 -6.13 -26.69
C SER A 48 19.48 -7.11 -25.73
N GLY A 49 18.74 -8.10 -25.23
CA GLY A 49 19.25 -9.06 -24.24
C GLY A 49 18.20 -9.87 -23.47
N GLN A 50 16.92 -9.49 -23.48
CA GLN A 50 15.86 -10.38 -22.97
C GLN A 50 15.50 -11.43 -24.02
N GLY A 51 15.62 -12.71 -23.65
CA GLY A 51 15.04 -13.81 -24.40
C GLY A 51 13.52 -13.73 -24.38
N THR A 52 12.87 -14.37 -25.36
CA THR A 52 11.40 -14.42 -25.48
C THR A 52 10.70 -15.12 -24.30
N ASP A 53 11.48 -15.83 -23.49
CA ASP A 53 11.07 -16.66 -22.37
C ASP A 53 10.35 -15.85 -21.26
N ASP A 54 10.64 -14.53 -21.14
CA ASP A 54 9.98 -13.61 -20.19
C ASP A 54 8.44 -13.46 -20.43
N SER A 55 7.92 -13.98 -21.54
CA SER A 55 6.47 -14.02 -21.86
C SER A 55 5.74 -15.28 -21.40
N GLU A 56 6.46 -16.32 -20.94
CA GLU A 56 5.86 -17.59 -20.49
C GLU A 56 5.71 -17.70 -18.97
N LEU A 57 6.27 -16.75 -18.19
CA LEU A 57 6.19 -16.74 -16.73
C LEU A 57 4.83 -16.26 -16.21
N SER A 58 4.46 -16.71 -15.01
CA SER A 58 3.31 -16.16 -14.29
C SER A 58 3.53 -14.68 -13.93
N PRO A 59 2.47 -13.87 -13.73
CA PRO A 59 2.61 -12.46 -13.33
C PRO A 59 3.46 -12.26 -12.07
N CYS A 60 3.35 -13.17 -11.09
CA CYS A 60 4.16 -13.17 -9.88
C CYS A 60 5.66 -13.40 -10.17
N GLU A 61 6.01 -14.42 -10.96
CA GLU A 61 7.40 -14.72 -11.30
C GLU A 61 8.03 -13.63 -12.19
N GLN A 62 7.25 -13.04 -13.09
CA GLN A 62 7.66 -11.92 -13.92
C GLN A 62 7.97 -10.69 -13.06
N ALA A 63 7.06 -10.31 -12.15
CA ALA A 63 7.27 -9.21 -11.20
C ALA A 63 8.50 -9.44 -10.33
N LEU A 64 8.69 -10.67 -9.81
CA LEU A 64 9.87 -11.04 -9.03
C LEU A 64 11.18 -10.92 -9.83
N THR A 65 11.18 -11.38 -11.08
CA THR A 65 12.37 -11.37 -11.94
C THR A 65 12.81 -9.94 -12.24
N LEU A 66 11.85 -9.04 -12.51
CA LEU A 66 12.10 -7.61 -12.69
C LEU A 66 12.61 -6.95 -11.39
N ALA A 67 11.91 -7.15 -10.26
CA ALA A 67 12.28 -6.56 -8.99
C ALA A 67 13.69 -6.98 -8.53
N THR A 68 14.03 -8.26 -8.68
CA THR A 68 15.36 -8.80 -8.34
C THR A 68 16.45 -8.24 -9.27
N ARG A 69 16.15 -8.05 -10.56
CA ARG A 69 17.09 -7.46 -11.54
C ARG A 69 17.41 -6.02 -11.17
N HIS A 70 16.40 -5.19 -10.92
CA HIS A 70 16.60 -3.79 -10.54
C HIS A 70 17.26 -3.66 -9.16
N THR A 71 16.98 -4.56 -8.21
CA THR A 71 17.72 -4.62 -6.93
C THR A 71 19.21 -4.85 -7.10
N ARG A 72 19.63 -5.80 -7.95
CA ARG A 72 21.06 -6.01 -8.24
C ARG A 72 21.68 -4.74 -8.82
N GLN A 73 21.03 -4.12 -9.81
CA GLN A 73 21.53 -2.90 -10.47
C GLN A 73 21.75 -1.72 -9.50
N TYR A 74 20.87 -1.47 -8.53
CA TYR A 74 21.10 -0.39 -7.56
C TYR A 74 22.06 -0.77 -6.41
N GLN A 75 22.28 -2.06 -6.15
CA GLN A 75 23.25 -2.54 -5.17
C GLN A 75 24.68 -2.62 -5.74
N GLU A 76 24.83 -2.89 -7.03
CA GLU A 76 26.10 -2.90 -7.75
C GLU A 76 26.81 -1.55 -7.77
N GLY A 77 28.10 -1.57 -8.09
CA GLY A 77 28.99 -0.39 -8.18
C GLY A 77 28.74 0.54 -9.37
N LEU A 78 27.49 0.63 -9.85
CA LEU A 78 27.10 1.50 -10.96
C LEU A 78 27.14 2.99 -10.56
N PRO A 79 27.18 3.93 -11.53
CA PRO A 79 27.08 5.36 -11.24
C PRO A 79 25.78 5.74 -10.52
N SER A 80 25.84 6.69 -9.59
CA SER A 80 24.72 7.05 -8.70
C SER A 80 23.41 7.41 -9.41
N SER A 81 23.47 7.96 -10.63
CA SER A 81 22.28 8.27 -11.44
C SER A 81 21.57 7.02 -11.98
N ILE A 82 22.33 6.02 -12.43
CA ILE A 82 21.80 4.73 -12.86
C ILE A 82 21.26 3.96 -11.66
N ARG A 83 21.98 3.98 -10.53
CA ARG A 83 21.51 3.38 -9.27
C ARG A 83 20.22 4.01 -8.76
N LEU A 84 20.04 5.33 -8.93
CA LEU A 84 18.80 6.01 -8.56
C LEU A 84 17.61 5.50 -9.39
N LEU A 85 17.77 5.43 -10.72
CA LEU A 85 16.72 4.94 -11.61
C LEU A 85 16.40 3.45 -11.37
N ALA A 86 17.43 2.63 -11.11
CA ALA A 86 17.24 1.23 -10.74
C ALA A 86 16.58 1.08 -9.36
N ALA A 87 16.85 1.98 -8.40
CA ALA A 87 16.20 1.96 -7.08
C ALA A 87 14.70 2.33 -7.17
N SER A 88 14.33 3.34 -7.96
CA SER A 88 12.91 3.67 -8.14
C SER A 88 12.15 2.65 -8.99
N ALA A 89 12.79 2.05 -10.00
CA ALA A 89 12.23 0.90 -10.72
C ALA A 89 12.02 -0.31 -9.78
N ALA A 90 13.03 -0.68 -8.99
CA ALA A 90 12.92 -1.75 -8.01
C ALA A 90 11.82 -1.48 -6.97
N GLN A 91 11.66 -0.24 -6.51
CA GLN A 91 10.57 0.13 -5.61
C GLN A 91 9.21 -0.21 -6.22
N HIS A 92 8.98 0.19 -7.47
CA HIS A 92 7.73 -0.08 -8.17
C HIS A 92 7.52 -1.58 -8.37
N ASP A 93 8.56 -2.31 -8.78
CA ASP A 93 8.46 -3.75 -9.05
C ASP A 93 8.28 -4.58 -7.77
N TRP A 94 8.92 -4.23 -6.66
CA TRP A 94 8.67 -4.89 -5.37
C TRP A 94 7.25 -4.64 -4.84
N ARG A 95 6.67 -3.47 -5.13
CA ARG A 95 5.24 -3.21 -4.87
C ARG A 95 4.33 -4.06 -5.77
N ASN A 96 4.72 -4.30 -7.02
CA ASN A 96 4.03 -5.27 -7.88
C ASN A 96 4.17 -6.71 -7.36
N VAL A 97 5.35 -7.12 -6.88
CA VAL A 97 5.52 -8.41 -6.19
C VAL A 97 4.58 -8.54 -5.00
N ALA A 98 4.41 -7.49 -4.18
CA ALA A 98 3.46 -7.53 -3.07
C ALA A 98 1.99 -7.66 -3.53
N ALA A 99 1.64 -7.12 -4.71
CA ALA A 99 0.29 -7.17 -5.25
C ALA A 99 -0.02 -8.44 -6.07
N ASP A 100 1.01 -9.08 -6.65
CA ASP A 100 0.91 -10.24 -7.55
C ASP A 100 1.33 -11.57 -6.89
N CYS A 101 2.14 -11.52 -5.83
CA CYS A 101 2.60 -12.68 -5.07
C CYS A 101 2.12 -12.56 -3.61
N GLN A 102 0.89 -13.00 -3.30
CA GLN A 102 0.30 -12.93 -1.95
C GLN A 102 1.23 -13.53 -0.87
N GLN A 103 1.69 -14.76 -1.09
CA GLN A 103 2.67 -15.48 -0.25
C GLN A 103 4.02 -14.74 -0.05
N ARG A 104 4.27 -13.64 -0.77
CA ARG A 104 5.47 -12.79 -0.65
C ARG A 104 5.11 -11.30 -0.52
N PHE A 105 3.90 -11.03 -0.03
CA PHE A 105 3.38 -9.70 0.28
C PHE A 105 4.33 -8.93 1.20
N ALA A 106 4.82 -9.58 2.26
CA ALA A 106 5.74 -8.96 3.21
C ALA A 106 7.11 -8.63 2.59
N GLU A 107 7.71 -9.56 1.84
CA GLU A 107 9.00 -9.34 1.16
C GLU A 107 8.90 -8.20 0.14
N GLY A 108 7.85 -8.20 -0.69
CA GLY A 108 7.61 -7.11 -1.66
C GLY A 108 7.39 -5.76 -0.99
N THR A 109 6.63 -5.72 0.11
CA THR A 109 6.35 -4.49 0.86
C THR A 109 7.61 -3.92 1.54
N VAL A 110 8.37 -4.76 2.23
CA VAL A 110 9.63 -4.36 2.89
C VAL A 110 10.67 -3.91 1.86
N ARG A 111 10.86 -4.67 0.77
CA ARG A 111 11.85 -4.30 -0.26
C ARG A 111 11.44 -3.08 -1.08
N SER A 112 10.14 -2.86 -1.30
CA SER A 112 9.61 -1.59 -1.81
C SER A 112 10.05 -0.42 -0.93
N ALA A 113 9.84 -0.49 0.37
CA ALA A 113 10.24 0.58 1.30
C ALA A 113 11.77 0.82 1.32
N LEU A 114 12.57 -0.25 1.34
CA LEU A 114 14.04 -0.14 1.33
C LEU A 114 14.58 0.42 0.00
N ALA A 115 13.98 0.05 -1.13
CA ALA A 115 14.30 0.62 -2.44
C ALA A 115 13.90 2.11 -2.52
N ALA A 116 12.74 2.49 -1.97
CA ALA A 116 12.31 3.89 -1.84
C ALA A 116 13.31 4.73 -1.03
N HIS A 117 13.71 4.25 0.15
CA HIS A 117 14.71 4.94 0.98
C HIS A 117 16.06 5.07 0.25
N THR A 118 16.47 4.02 -0.47
CA THR A 118 17.70 4.04 -1.29
C THR A 118 17.60 5.08 -2.41
N ALA A 119 16.47 5.17 -3.10
CA ALA A 119 16.21 6.18 -4.13
C ALA A 119 16.26 7.61 -3.54
N THR A 120 15.57 7.87 -2.42
CA THR A 120 15.61 9.18 -1.74
C THR A 120 17.03 9.56 -1.29
N SER A 121 17.80 8.61 -0.75
CA SER A 121 19.20 8.81 -0.34
C SER A 121 20.10 9.17 -1.54
N LEU A 122 19.92 8.51 -2.68
CA LEU A 122 20.67 8.79 -3.92
C LEU A 122 20.24 10.11 -4.56
N ALA A 123 18.95 10.44 -4.58
CA ALA A 123 18.43 11.70 -5.09
C ALA A 123 18.96 12.90 -4.28
N SER A 124 19.04 12.76 -2.94
CA SER A 124 19.65 13.75 -2.06
C SER A 124 21.14 13.96 -2.34
N LYS A 125 21.91 12.87 -2.56
CA LYS A 125 23.33 12.92 -2.96
C LYS A 125 23.56 13.54 -4.34
N LEU A 126 22.57 13.47 -5.22
CA LEU A 126 22.57 14.09 -6.55
C LEU A 126 21.97 15.51 -6.57
N HIS A 127 21.58 16.05 -5.40
CA HIS A 127 20.95 17.36 -5.25
C HIS A 127 19.69 17.57 -6.11
N ILE A 128 18.94 16.49 -6.36
CA ILE A 128 17.68 16.54 -7.11
C ILE A 128 16.61 17.17 -6.21
N LYS A 129 16.10 18.34 -6.61
CA LYS A 129 15.13 19.12 -5.82
C LYS A 129 13.71 18.57 -5.89
N ASP A 130 13.32 18.02 -7.03
CA ASP A 130 11.99 17.45 -7.25
C ASP A 130 12.08 15.92 -7.31
N ILE A 131 12.22 15.32 -6.14
CA ILE A 131 12.34 13.87 -5.93
C ILE A 131 11.07 13.15 -6.44
N SER A 132 9.91 13.81 -6.43
CA SER A 132 8.62 13.27 -6.89
C SER A 132 8.54 12.95 -8.38
N LYS A 133 9.52 13.40 -9.19
CA LYS A 133 9.62 13.05 -10.62
C LYS A 133 10.44 11.79 -10.89
N VAL A 134 11.07 11.23 -9.86
CA VAL A 134 12.02 10.12 -10.01
C VAL A 134 11.64 8.90 -9.15
N THR A 135 10.91 9.09 -8.05
CA THR A 135 10.48 8.03 -7.14
C THR A 135 9.04 8.26 -6.65
N ASP A 136 8.25 7.19 -6.63
CA ASP A 136 6.86 7.19 -6.17
C ASP A 136 6.81 6.99 -4.65
N SER A 137 6.93 8.06 -3.86
CA SER A 137 6.83 7.96 -2.40
C SER A 137 5.60 7.15 -1.96
N PRO A 138 5.75 6.11 -1.11
CA PRO A 138 4.61 5.33 -0.66
C PRO A 138 3.54 6.20 0.01
N ALA A 139 2.27 5.90 -0.26
CA ALA A 139 1.15 6.72 0.17
C ALA A 139 0.89 6.51 1.68
N ALA A 140 1.36 7.43 2.50
CA ALA A 140 1.10 7.45 3.94
C ALA A 140 -0.36 7.80 4.32
N GLN A 141 -1.23 8.05 3.35
CA GLN A 141 -2.65 8.35 3.55
C GLN A 141 -3.52 7.39 2.76
N VAL A 142 -4.51 6.78 3.41
CA VAL A 142 -5.59 6.06 2.73
C VAL A 142 -6.61 7.10 2.23
N SER A 143 -7.10 6.94 0.99
CA SER A 143 -8.05 7.90 0.42
C SER A 143 -9.47 7.69 0.98
N SER A 144 -10.18 8.78 1.23
CA SER A 144 -11.59 8.72 1.64
C SER A 144 -12.44 8.00 0.58
N GLY A 145 -13.19 6.98 0.99
CA GLY A 145 -13.97 6.14 0.09
C GLY A 145 -13.23 4.94 -0.50
N THR A 146 -11.98 4.68 -0.11
CA THR A 146 -11.30 3.42 -0.43
C THR A 146 -12.11 2.22 0.10
N THR A 147 -12.51 1.33 -0.81
CA THR A 147 -13.05 0.00 -0.47
C THR A 147 -11.95 -1.02 -0.62
N LEU A 148 -11.68 -1.82 0.43
CA LEU A 148 -10.67 -2.88 0.36
C LEU A 148 -11.34 -4.24 0.13
N SER A 149 -10.63 -5.10 -0.58
CA SER A 149 -10.97 -6.50 -0.83
C SER A 149 -9.91 -7.37 -0.17
N ILE A 150 -9.81 -7.26 1.15
CA ILE A 150 -8.94 -8.04 2.03
C ILE A 150 -9.80 -8.65 3.15
N ASP A 151 -9.25 -9.63 3.88
CA ASP A 151 -9.92 -10.21 5.05
C ASP A 151 -10.33 -9.15 6.10
N ALA A 152 -11.43 -9.40 6.78
CA ALA A 152 -11.96 -8.52 7.81
C ALA A 152 -11.09 -8.51 9.08
N ASN A 153 -10.51 -9.62 9.52
CA ASN A 153 -9.63 -9.60 10.69
C ASN A 153 -8.30 -8.90 10.38
N ALA A 154 -7.78 -9.04 9.16
CA ALA A 154 -6.65 -8.27 8.67
C ALA A 154 -6.97 -6.76 8.67
N ALA A 155 -8.05 -6.33 8.01
CA ALA A 155 -8.47 -4.92 7.98
C ALA A 155 -8.71 -4.32 9.39
N ALA A 156 -9.27 -5.10 10.31
CA ALA A 156 -9.47 -4.73 11.69
C ALA A 156 -8.11 -4.49 12.39
N THR A 157 -7.15 -5.38 12.19
CA THR A 157 -5.79 -5.26 12.75
C THR A 157 -5.04 -4.06 12.16
N LEU A 158 -5.13 -3.84 10.85
CA LEU A 158 -4.60 -2.66 10.16
C LEU A 158 -5.14 -1.35 10.77
N SER A 159 -6.46 -1.27 10.99
CA SER A 159 -7.11 -0.12 11.61
C SER A 159 -6.66 0.11 13.06
N LEU A 160 -6.57 -0.97 13.85
CA LEU A 160 -6.16 -0.91 15.26
C LEU A 160 -4.67 -0.56 15.44
N ALA A 161 -3.81 -0.98 14.52
CA ALA A 161 -2.39 -0.60 14.48
C ALA A 161 -2.24 0.91 14.19
N GLU A 162 -2.95 1.42 13.19
CA GLU A 162 -2.98 2.85 12.83
C GLU A 162 -3.49 3.73 13.98
N ASP A 163 -4.58 3.34 14.66
CA ASP A 163 -5.14 4.12 15.77
C ASP A 163 -4.19 4.12 16.98
N ARG A 164 -3.52 3.00 17.26
CA ARG A 164 -2.47 2.89 18.29
C ARG A 164 -1.29 3.79 17.97
N ALA A 165 -0.84 3.83 16.72
CA ALA A 165 0.25 4.71 16.29
C ALA A 165 -0.14 6.19 16.42
N GLY A 166 -1.34 6.55 15.97
CA GLY A 166 -1.89 7.90 16.09
C GLY A 166 -2.00 8.37 17.55
N PHE A 167 -2.49 7.50 18.44
CA PHE A 167 -2.51 7.76 19.88
C PHE A 167 -1.10 7.95 20.46
N GLY A 168 -0.13 7.11 20.06
CA GLY A 168 1.28 7.28 20.46
C GLY A 168 1.84 8.65 20.09
N TYR A 169 1.56 9.11 18.86
CA TYR A 169 1.95 10.44 18.40
C TYR A 169 1.26 11.59 19.13
N GLU A 170 -0.02 11.46 19.48
CA GLU A 170 -0.74 12.47 20.28
C GLU A 170 -0.11 12.66 21.66
N ILE A 171 0.28 11.57 22.33
CA ILE A 171 0.97 11.62 23.62
C ILE A 171 2.36 12.25 23.49
N LEU A 172 3.12 11.95 22.42
CA LEU A 172 4.41 12.60 22.17
C LEU A 172 4.26 14.10 21.85
N ALA A 173 3.27 14.48 21.03
CA ALA A 173 2.95 15.88 20.74
C ALA A 173 2.64 16.66 22.03
N ALA A 174 1.78 16.11 22.89
CA ALA A 174 1.42 16.72 24.18
C ALA A 174 2.61 16.87 25.14
N ARG A 175 3.65 16.03 25.00
CA ARG A 175 4.89 16.13 25.79
C ARG A 175 5.95 17.04 25.19
N ASN A 176 5.91 17.29 23.89
CA ASN A 176 6.85 18.15 23.16
C ASN A 176 6.21 19.52 22.88
N ASP A 177 5.74 20.19 23.94
CA ASP A 177 5.14 21.55 23.88
C ASP A 177 4.01 21.73 22.84
N ALA A 178 3.18 20.70 22.66
CA ALA A 178 2.11 20.62 21.65
C ALA A 178 2.63 20.70 20.20
N ASP A 179 3.70 19.95 19.91
CA ASP A 179 4.33 19.85 18.58
C ASP A 179 3.32 19.63 17.45
N ALA A 180 3.26 20.60 16.54
CA ALA A 180 2.31 20.60 15.43
C ALA A 180 2.57 19.47 14.41
N THR A 181 3.81 19.02 14.25
CA THR A 181 4.17 17.96 13.29
C THR A 181 3.78 16.58 13.83
N LEU A 182 4.04 16.31 15.11
CA LEU A 182 3.58 15.09 15.78
C LEU A 182 2.04 15.06 15.86
N TYR A 183 1.39 16.20 16.09
CA TYR A 183 -0.07 16.29 16.06
C TYR A 183 -0.66 16.06 14.66
N GLN A 184 -0.05 16.59 13.60
CA GLN A 184 -0.45 16.31 12.21
C GLN A 184 -0.33 14.82 11.88
N LEU A 185 0.78 14.18 12.28
CA LEU A 185 1.00 12.75 12.06
C LEU A 185 0.00 11.90 12.86
N SER A 186 -0.29 12.27 14.12
CA SER A 186 -1.41 11.68 14.90
C SER A 186 -2.74 11.71 14.14
N ASN A 187 -3.14 12.88 13.63
CA ASN A 187 -4.40 13.04 12.91
C ASN A 187 -4.44 12.21 11.61
N GLN A 188 -3.32 12.12 10.91
CA GLN A 188 -3.17 11.31 9.71
C GLN A 188 -3.38 9.81 10.01
N ARG A 189 -2.69 9.28 11.02
CA ARG A 189 -2.79 7.88 11.45
C ARG A 189 -4.21 7.54 11.93
N LYS A 190 -4.83 8.39 12.75
CA LYS A 190 -6.26 8.26 13.15
C LYS A 190 -7.24 8.33 11.97
N THR A 191 -6.93 9.13 10.95
CA THR A 191 -7.75 9.21 9.72
C THR A 191 -7.64 7.91 8.91
N ASN A 192 -6.44 7.38 8.72
CA ASN A 192 -6.23 6.08 8.10
C ASN A 192 -6.97 4.98 8.87
N ALA A 193 -6.83 4.94 10.20
CA ALA A 193 -7.54 3.99 11.06
C ALA A 193 -9.06 4.03 10.86
N GLN A 194 -9.65 5.23 10.83
CA GLN A 194 -11.08 5.41 10.58
C GLN A 194 -11.50 4.93 9.19
N ILE A 195 -10.70 5.20 8.15
CA ILE A 195 -10.99 4.76 6.78
C ILE A 195 -10.91 3.24 6.70
N LEU A 196 -9.84 2.62 7.23
CA LEU A 196 -9.65 1.17 7.28
C LEU A 196 -10.80 0.45 7.99
N ALA A 197 -11.24 0.96 9.15
CA ALA A 197 -12.40 0.41 9.88
C ALA A 197 -13.69 0.43 9.04
N THR A 198 -13.86 1.43 8.16
CA THR A 198 -15.02 1.53 7.27
C THR A 198 -14.85 0.77 5.95
N ALA A 199 -13.62 0.49 5.52
CA ALA A 199 -13.30 -0.02 4.18
C ALA A 199 -13.86 -1.42 3.90
N VAL A 200 -14.05 -2.24 4.95
CA VAL A 200 -14.60 -3.61 4.86
C VAL A 200 -15.92 -3.80 5.65
N LYS A 201 -16.52 -2.72 6.17
CA LYS A 201 -17.78 -2.73 6.95
C LYS A 201 -17.78 -3.69 8.17
N HIS A 202 -16.91 -3.46 9.16
CA HIS A 202 -17.00 -4.24 10.40
C HIS A 202 -18.32 -4.03 11.16
N GLU A 203 -18.82 -5.09 11.79
CA GLU A 203 -19.96 -5.02 12.73
C GLU A 203 -19.63 -4.26 14.03
N LYS A 204 -18.34 -4.19 14.40
CA LYS A 204 -17.81 -3.56 15.60
C LYS A 204 -16.58 -2.75 15.23
N ASP A 205 -16.42 -1.56 15.83
CA ASP A 205 -15.22 -0.76 15.64
C ASP A 205 -14.00 -1.50 16.23
N PRO A 206 -12.95 -1.79 15.44
CA PRO A 206 -11.78 -2.53 15.92
C PRO A 206 -10.84 -1.67 16.78
N ARG A 207 -10.99 -0.34 16.76
CA ARG A 207 -10.11 0.60 17.46
C ARG A 207 -10.37 0.63 18.96
N GLN A 208 -9.37 1.05 19.74
CA GLN A 208 -9.46 1.09 21.20
C GLN A 208 -9.50 2.52 21.71
N LYS A 209 -10.46 2.83 22.59
CA LYS A 209 -10.56 4.16 23.21
C LYS A 209 -9.34 4.52 24.08
N ILE A 210 -8.61 3.54 24.60
CA ILE A 210 -7.50 3.72 25.53
C ILE A 210 -6.42 2.68 25.21
N TYR A 211 -5.19 3.14 24.94
CA TYR A 211 -4.01 2.29 24.80
C TYR A 211 -3.05 2.45 26.00
N SER A 212 -2.12 1.51 26.16
CA SER A 212 -1.09 1.59 27.20
C SER A 212 -0.09 2.71 26.91
N ILE A 213 -0.12 3.77 27.73
CA ILE A 213 0.81 4.91 27.63
C ILE A 213 2.22 4.65 28.21
N LYS A 214 2.43 3.53 28.91
CA LYS A 214 3.62 3.33 29.78
C LYS A 214 4.95 3.44 29.02
N SER A 215 5.06 2.85 27.83
CA SER A 215 6.30 2.91 27.02
C SER A 215 6.61 4.34 26.60
N VAL A 216 5.65 5.02 25.97
CA VAL A 216 5.77 6.38 25.44
C VAL A 216 6.01 7.42 26.55
N VAL A 217 5.37 7.25 27.71
CA VAL A 217 5.50 8.17 28.85
C VAL A 217 6.84 8.02 29.57
N ASN A 218 7.37 6.81 29.69
CA ASN A 218 8.66 6.58 30.34
C ASN A 218 9.83 6.86 29.40
N ASN A 219 9.64 6.65 28.10
CA ASN A 219 10.66 6.73 27.07
C ASN A 219 10.22 7.66 25.92
N PRO A 220 10.16 8.99 26.12
CA PRO A 220 9.61 9.91 25.11
C PRO A 220 10.55 10.20 23.93
N ALA A 221 11.87 10.09 24.13
CA ALA A 221 12.87 10.41 23.11
C ALA A 221 13.38 9.17 22.36
N THR A 222 13.76 8.12 23.11
CA THR A 222 14.30 6.87 22.58
C THR A 222 13.67 5.68 23.30
N SER A 223 13.28 4.65 22.57
CA SER A 223 12.74 3.41 23.12
C SER A 223 13.39 2.19 22.47
N THR A 224 13.34 1.06 23.16
CA THR A 224 13.73 -0.24 22.60
C THR A 224 12.51 -0.91 21.98
N ASP A 225 12.64 -1.33 20.74
CA ASP A 225 11.67 -2.17 20.03
C ASP A 225 11.60 -3.57 20.67
N PRO A 226 10.41 -4.06 21.07
CA PRO A 226 10.26 -5.35 21.73
C PRO A 226 10.55 -6.55 20.81
N ASP A 227 10.37 -6.41 19.50
CA ASP A 227 10.44 -7.50 18.52
C ASP A 227 11.84 -7.68 17.92
N THR A 228 12.66 -6.62 17.94
CA THR A 228 14.04 -6.63 17.38
C THR A 228 15.12 -6.35 18.41
N GLY A 229 14.78 -5.80 19.58
CA GLY A 229 15.74 -5.34 20.59
C GLY A 229 16.53 -4.09 20.19
N LEU A 230 16.23 -3.48 19.04
CA LEU A 230 16.90 -2.27 18.57
C LEU A 230 16.43 -1.04 19.36
N THR A 231 17.36 -0.17 19.73
CA THR A 231 17.03 1.13 20.35
C THR A 231 17.05 2.21 19.28
N ALA A 232 15.92 2.90 19.10
CA ALA A 232 15.74 3.98 18.13
C ALA A 232 14.92 5.13 18.75
N ALA A 233 14.66 6.18 17.99
CA ALA A 233 13.74 7.23 18.41
C ALA A 233 12.34 6.65 18.69
N THR A 234 11.64 7.12 19.72
CA THR A 234 10.34 6.55 20.12
C THR A 234 9.29 6.65 19.02
N THR A 235 9.32 7.73 18.24
CA THR A 235 8.50 7.92 17.02
C THR A 235 8.81 6.85 15.96
N ALA A 236 10.08 6.54 15.75
CA ALA A 236 10.53 5.52 14.79
C ALA A 236 10.08 4.11 15.19
N VAL A 237 10.12 3.78 16.49
CA VAL A 237 9.60 2.50 17.02
C VAL A 237 8.08 2.43 16.92
N ILE A 238 7.34 3.53 17.14
CA ILE A 238 5.89 3.56 16.93
C ILE A 238 5.53 3.22 15.48
N GLU A 239 6.22 3.81 14.51
CA GLU A 239 5.99 3.53 13.09
C GLU A 239 6.37 2.11 12.70
N MET A 240 7.52 1.61 13.17
CA MET A 240 7.94 0.25 12.81
C MET A 240 7.05 -0.82 13.43
N ASN A 241 6.64 -0.66 14.69
CA ASN A 241 5.69 -1.59 15.32
C ASN A 241 4.34 -1.58 14.60
N CYS A 242 3.88 -0.43 14.11
CA CYS A 242 2.67 -0.33 13.28
C CYS A 242 2.83 -1.11 11.97
N ALA A 243 3.95 -0.91 11.25
CA ALA A 243 4.25 -1.64 10.03
C ALA A 243 4.31 -3.16 10.25
N VAL A 244 4.99 -3.62 11.31
CA VAL A 244 5.13 -5.05 11.64
C VAL A 244 3.79 -5.67 12.05
N GLU A 245 2.96 -4.97 12.83
CA GLU A 245 1.60 -5.43 13.18
C GLU A 245 0.71 -5.55 11.92
N GLN A 246 0.82 -4.62 10.97
CA GLN A 246 0.14 -4.68 9.68
C GLN A 246 0.67 -5.81 8.76
N LEU A 247 1.99 -6.04 8.71
CA LEU A 247 2.59 -7.14 7.95
C LEU A 247 2.15 -8.50 8.47
N ASN A 248 2.19 -8.70 9.79
CA ASN A 248 1.74 -9.92 10.44
C ASN A 248 0.25 -10.18 10.19
N ALA A 249 -0.58 -9.13 10.17
CA ALA A 249 -2.00 -9.23 9.84
C ALA A 249 -2.25 -9.74 8.42
N MET A 250 -1.43 -9.32 7.45
CA MET A 250 -1.53 -9.80 6.06
C MET A 250 -1.01 -11.24 5.91
N ALA A 251 0.13 -11.56 6.51
CA ALA A 251 0.69 -12.91 6.50
C ALA A 251 -0.23 -13.96 7.18
N ALA A 252 -1.05 -13.54 8.15
CA ALA A 252 -2.06 -14.41 8.76
C ALA A 252 -3.20 -14.79 7.80
N VAL A 253 -3.48 -13.97 6.77
CA VAL A 253 -4.45 -14.31 5.71
C VAL A 253 -3.88 -15.40 4.81
N ASP A 254 -2.63 -15.24 4.38
CA ASP A 254 -1.90 -16.20 3.53
C ASP A 254 -1.80 -17.59 4.18
N ALA A 255 -1.73 -17.65 5.52
CA ALA A 255 -1.66 -18.88 6.29
C ALA A 255 -3.03 -19.55 6.49
N ALA A 256 -4.12 -18.76 6.62
CA ALA A 256 -5.47 -19.29 6.81
C ALA A 256 -5.99 -19.99 5.53
N ASP A 257 -5.67 -19.45 4.36
CA ASP A 257 -6.06 -20.01 3.04
C ASP A 257 -5.35 -21.36 2.73
N GLY A 258 -4.35 -21.75 3.54
CA GLY A 258 -3.57 -22.98 3.40
C GLY A 258 -3.97 -24.14 4.32
N ASP A 259 -4.91 -23.95 5.26
CA ASP A 259 -5.22 -24.93 6.32
C ASP A 259 -6.56 -25.66 6.11
N ASP A 260 -7.35 -25.28 5.10
CA ASP A 260 -8.68 -25.86 4.80
C ASP A 260 -8.64 -27.34 4.33
N ASP A 261 -7.47 -27.88 3.98
CA ASP A 261 -7.27 -29.30 3.65
C ASP A 261 -6.90 -30.19 4.87
N ALA A 262 -6.76 -29.62 6.08
CA ALA A 262 -6.43 -30.35 7.31
C ALA A 262 -7.69 -30.90 8.03
N ALA A 263 -8.25 -31.97 7.46
CA ALA A 263 -9.51 -32.60 7.88
C ALA A 263 -9.70 -32.86 9.40
N SER A 264 -10.88 -32.46 9.88
CA SER A 264 -11.84 -33.34 10.58
C SER A 264 -11.24 -34.54 11.33
N SER A 265 -10.80 -34.33 12.57
CA SER A 265 -10.47 -35.44 13.49
C SER A 265 -10.60 -35.09 14.99
N THR A 266 -11.82 -35.24 15.49
CA THR A 266 -12.19 -35.79 16.82
C THR A 266 -11.31 -35.45 18.05
N SER A 267 -11.87 -34.64 18.96
CA SER A 267 -11.71 -34.90 20.41
C SER A 267 -12.90 -34.40 21.25
N SER A 268 -14.05 -35.07 21.13
CA SER A 268 -15.10 -34.99 22.17
C SER A 268 -14.64 -35.69 23.45
N ALA A 269 -13.90 -34.97 24.31
CA ALA A 269 -13.47 -35.45 25.62
C ALA A 269 -14.31 -34.80 26.73
N ASN A 270 -15.28 -35.57 27.23
CA ASN A 270 -16.21 -35.22 28.29
C ASN A 270 -15.51 -34.92 29.65
N SER A 271 -15.99 -33.91 30.39
CA SER A 271 -15.88 -33.82 31.86
C SER A 271 -16.99 -32.93 32.43
N ASN A 272 -17.49 -33.30 33.62
CA ASN A 272 -18.87 -33.06 34.05
C ASN A 272 -19.00 -32.33 35.42
N SER A 273 -20.23 -31.94 35.78
CA SER A 273 -20.65 -31.29 37.05
C SER A 273 -20.32 -29.77 37.15
N SER A 274 -21.10 -28.86 37.75
CA SER A 274 -22.22 -28.90 38.72
C SER A 274 -23.00 -27.55 38.71
N THR A 275 -24.23 -27.34 39.25
CA THR A 275 -25.34 -28.21 39.72
C THR A 275 -26.60 -27.36 40.08
N ALA A 276 -27.81 -27.86 39.76
CA ALA A 276 -29.16 -27.55 40.32
C ALA A 276 -29.94 -26.22 40.05
N GLY A 277 -31.23 -26.40 39.67
CA GLY A 277 -32.40 -25.56 40.01
C GLY A 277 -32.91 -24.57 38.93
N SER A 278 -34.22 -24.36 38.69
CA SER A 278 -35.43 -25.08 39.12
C SER A 278 -36.67 -24.65 38.28
N SER A 279 -37.57 -25.60 38.01
CA SER A 279 -39.05 -25.47 37.82
C SER A 279 -39.71 -24.58 36.72
N THR A 280 -40.65 -25.22 35.98
CA THR A 280 -41.93 -24.70 35.38
C THR A 280 -41.86 -23.69 34.22
N SER A 281 -42.73 -23.68 33.18
CA SER A 281 -43.99 -24.41 32.91
C SER A 281 -44.42 -24.38 31.42
N ASP A 282 -45.24 -25.37 31.02
CA ASP A 282 -46.36 -25.34 30.06
C ASP A 282 -46.24 -25.04 28.53
N SER A 283 -46.72 -26.05 27.78
CA SER A 283 -47.79 -26.01 26.76
C SER A 283 -47.57 -25.57 25.30
N SER A 284 -47.66 -26.61 24.44
CA SER A 284 -48.54 -26.69 23.25
C SER A 284 -48.07 -26.24 21.86
N ASP A 285 -48.70 -26.91 20.88
CA ASP A 285 -48.65 -26.77 19.41
C ASP A 285 -47.30 -27.07 18.72
N GLY A 286 -47.23 -27.75 17.56
CA GLY A 286 -48.30 -28.27 16.70
C GLY A 286 -48.12 -27.77 15.26
N GLY A 287 -47.36 -28.48 14.42
CA GLY A 287 -47.11 -28.02 13.04
C GLY A 287 -46.30 -29.00 12.19
N SER A 288 -46.94 -29.51 11.14
CA SER A 288 -46.46 -30.53 10.22
C SER A 288 -45.21 -30.17 9.38
N SER A 289 -44.41 -31.20 9.14
CA SER A 289 -43.62 -31.51 7.93
C SER A 289 -43.77 -30.62 6.68
N ALA A 290 -42.63 -30.26 6.09
CA ALA A 290 -42.48 -30.09 4.63
C ALA A 290 -41.06 -30.51 4.19
N ASP A 291 -40.97 -31.55 3.35
CA ASP A 291 -39.75 -31.88 2.61
C ASP A 291 -39.44 -30.80 1.56
N ALA A 292 -38.15 -30.48 1.38
CA ALA A 292 -37.68 -29.75 0.21
C ALA A 292 -36.33 -30.34 -0.23
N SER A 293 -36.32 -30.92 -1.43
CA SER A 293 -35.17 -31.56 -2.07
C SER A 293 -33.97 -30.62 -2.22
N GLY A 294 -32.86 -30.95 -1.58
CA GLY A 294 -31.55 -30.39 -1.93
C GLY A 294 -31.08 -30.97 -3.27
N THR A 295 -31.05 -30.15 -4.32
CA THR A 295 -30.54 -30.56 -5.63
C THR A 295 -29.05 -30.77 -5.59
N ASP A 296 -28.63 -31.99 -5.89
CA ASP A 296 -27.26 -32.32 -6.24
C ASP A 296 -26.78 -31.40 -7.38
N SER A 297 -25.60 -30.82 -7.24
CA SER A 297 -24.93 -30.06 -8.30
C SER A 297 -23.45 -30.22 -8.11
N SER A 298 -22.95 -31.36 -8.59
CA SER A 298 -21.56 -31.75 -8.59
C SER A 298 -20.71 -30.72 -9.36
N ALA A 299 -20.18 -29.73 -8.64
CA ALA A 299 -19.18 -28.82 -9.18
C ALA A 299 -17.94 -29.64 -9.53
N VAL A 300 -17.53 -29.59 -10.81
CA VAL A 300 -16.43 -30.42 -11.29
C VAL A 300 -15.13 -29.95 -10.62
N SER A 301 -14.45 -30.86 -9.91
CA SER A 301 -13.13 -30.58 -9.37
C SER A 301 -12.13 -30.55 -10.51
N SER A 302 -11.76 -29.35 -10.95
CA SER A 302 -10.60 -29.12 -11.81
C SER A 302 -9.43 -28.69 -10.93
N THR A 303 -8.76 -29.67 -10.31
CA THR A 303 -7.47 -29.46 -9.63
C THR A 303 -6.43 -29.00 -10.64
N ALA A 304 -6.26 -27.69 -10.75
CA ALA A 304 -5.20 -27.04 -11.49
C ALA A 304 -4.37 -26.21 -10.50
N THR A 305 -3.29 -26.79 -10.00
CA THR A 305 -2.30 -26.10 -9.16
C THR A 305 -1.52 -25.10 -10.03
N GLY A 306 -2.11 -23.93 -10.23
CA GLY A 306 -1.55 -22.83 -11.00
C GLY A 306 -2.11 -21.52 -10.49
N SER A 307 -1.21 -20.55 -10.23
CA SER A 307 -1.50 -19.25 -9.62
C SER A 307 -2.85 -18.68 -10.03
N SER A 308 -3.82 -18.70 -9.10
CA SER A 308 -5.13 -18.08 -9.25
C SER A 308 -4.91 -16.61 -9.63
N ALA A 309 -5.41 -16.20 -10.80
CA ALA A 309 -5.22 -14.84 -11.27
C ALA A 309 -5.92 -13.85 -10.32
N ILE A 310 -5.14 -13.16 -9.49
CA ILE A 310 -5.64 -12.21 -8.48
C ILE A 310 -6.54 -11.21 -9.18
N ASN A 311 -7.77 -11.04 -8.66
CA ASN A 311 -8.73 -10.17 -9.31
C ASN A 311 -8.28 -8.70 -9.20
N ALA A 312 -8.61 -7.87 -10.19
CA ALA A 312 -8.08 -6.49 -10.28
C ALA A 312 -8.41 -5.62 -9.04
N LYS A 313 -9.50 -5.90 -8.32
CA LYS A 313 -9.91 -5.17 -7.10
C LYS A 313 -9.07 -5.60 -5.89
N GLU A 314 -8.77 -6.88 -5.78
CA GLU A 314 -7.88 -7.46 -4.78
C GLU A 314 -6.43 -7.02 -4.98
N ARG A 315 -5.90 -7.09 -6.21
CA ARG A 315 -4.59 -6.53 -6.56
C ARG A 315 -4.49 -5.04 -6.17
N ALA A 316 -5.51 -4.24 -6.47
CA ALA A 316 -5.56 -2.82 -6.09
C ALA A 316 -5.62 -2.62 -4.56
N SER A 317 -6.27 -3.52 -3.83
CA SER A 317 -6.34 -3.51 -2.37
C SER A 317 -4.98 -3.84 -1.76
N LEU A 318 -4.33 -4.92 -2.21
CA LEU A 318 -2.96 -5.30 -1.81
C LEU A 318 -1.96 -4.20 -2.15
N THR A 319 -2.06 -3.56 -3.32
CA THR A 319 -1.22 -2.41 -3.70
C THR A 319 -1.39 -1.25 -2.73
N THR A 320 -2.63 -0.96 -2.30
CA THR A 320 -2.95 0.11 -1.35
C THR A 320 -2.41 -0.19 0.04
N VAL A 321 -2.61 -1.41 0.55
CA VAL A 321 -2.09 -1.84 1.86
C VAL A 321 -0.57 -1.88 1.86
N SER A 322 0.05 -2.45 0.82
CA SER A 322 1.52 -2.47 0.66
C SER A 322 2.10 -1.05 0.61
N SER A 323 1.43 -0.12 -0.08
CA SER A 323 1.82 1.30 -0.12
C SER A 323 1.75 1.96 1.27
N LEU A 324 0.70 1.67 2.05
CA LEU A 324 0.54 2.19 3.40
C LEU A 324 1.62 1.67 4.35
N ILE A 325 1.82 0.35 4.40
CA ILE A 325 2.85 -0.30 5.22
C ILE A 325 4.25 0.19 4.81
N SER A 326 4.52 0.26 3.50
CA SER A 326 5.79 0.80 2.98
C SER A 326 6.04 2.23 3.45
N ALA A 327 4.98 3.03 3.62
CA ALA A 327 5.09 4.40 4.13
C ALA A 327 5.42 4.44 5.64
N HIS A 328 4.87 3.52 6.44
CA HIS A 328 5.28 3.37 7.85
C HIS A 328 6.76 2.95 7.98
N ILE A 329 7.20 1.96 7.20
CA ILE A 329 8.61 1.51 7.21
C ILE A 329 9.55 2.66 6.79
N LEU A 330 9.21 3.39 5.72
CA LEU A 330 10.01 4.53 5.26
C LEU A 330 10.05 5.64 6.31
N GLN A 331 8.91 6.00 6.91
CA GLN A 331 8.81 7.00 7.97
C GLN A 331 9.63 6.58 9.21
N ALA A 332 9.61 5.30 9.59
CA ALA A 332 10.43 4.78 10.68
C ALA A 332 11.94 4.94 10.38
N ILE A 333 12.39 4.58 9.18
CA ILE A 333 13.79 4.71 8.76
C ILE A 333 14.23 6.17 8.74
N ASP A 334 13.40 7.06 8.18
CA ASP A 334 13.70 8.50 8.12
C ASP A 334 13.70 9.16 9.52
N LEU A 335 12.99 8.58 10.50
CA LEU A 335 13.07 8.92 11.93
C LEU A 335 14.24 8.25 12.68
N GLY A 336 15.10 7.51 11.98
CA GLY A 336 16.33 6.92 12.53
C GLY A 336 16.23 5.45 12.94
N TYR A 337 15.20 4.71 12.52
CA TYR A 337 15.17 3.25 12.67
C TYR A 337 16.19 2.59 11.70
N PRO A 338 16.99 1.59 12.13
CA PRO A 338 17.95 0.92 11.24
C PRO A 338 17.29 0.24 10.04
N ALA A 339 17.71 0.60 8.82
CA ALA A 339 17.23 0.00 7.56
C ALA A 339 17.79 -1.42 7.34
N LEU A 340 17.40 -2.37 8.18
CA LEU A 340 17.86 -3.76 8.19
C LEU A 340 16.77 -4.70 7.72
N GLU A 341 16.91 -5.26 6.52
CA GLU A 341 15.95 -6.23 5.95
C GLU A 341 15.73 -7.44 6.88
N SER A 342 16.80 -7.94 7.50
CA SER A 342 16.76 -9.05 8.46
C SER A 342 16.11 -8.73 9.81
N ALA A 343 15.74 -7.48 10.07
CA ALA A 343 14.93 -7.10 11.23
C ALA A 343 13.43 -7.07 10.91
N LEU A 344 13.08 -7.00 9.62
CA LEU A 344 11.71 -6.78 9.12
C LEU A 344 11.10 -8.02 8.44
N LEU A 345 11.94 -8.93 7.95
CA LEU A 345 11.56 -10.25 7.46
C LEU A 345 12.09 -11.30 8.44
N LYS A 346 11.17 -12.07 9.05
CA LYS A 346 11.43 -13.16 10.00
C LYS A 346 10.99 -14.48 9.39
#